data_AF-A0A1U7EC73-F1
#
_entry.id   AF-A0A1U7EC73-F1
#
_cell.length_a   1.000
_cell.length_b   1.000
_cell.length_c   1.000
_cell.angle_alpha   90.00
_cell.angle_beta   90.00
_cell.angle_gamma   90.00
#
_symmetry.space_group_name_H-M   'P 1'
#
loop_
_entity.id
_entity.type
_entity.pdbx_description
1 polymer ?
#
loop_
_entity_poly.entity_id
_entity_poly.type
_entity_poly.pdbx_seq_one_letter_code
_entity_poly.pdbx_strand_id
1 'polypeptide(L)'
;MFISCSSLKRLVAQLNEVLTQYKLSLDTNPFKITGDEALIRRFYSMFFMERCSITEWPFHDVNRQLIYNSLHIGIHYYGQKPDAVNMFRLAISFAVGISRSLHGHTSPSVKVSRHFDTERRQFDSFHKAIAPFLKNESLSREELMVYFSEFSYWKYLLKLQNPLEREKESLLRQREVTAVEEMINELTYLFDLPTNNFVYLQVELNQALDFYSQNPVEVIPRPYLLFQPKDYGLMEEFKHQYPIFYQKQFGVYSTF
;
A
#
# COMPACT_ATOMS: atom_id res chain seq x y z
N MET A 1 1.74 30.19 -3.67
CA MET A 1 2.19 30.75 -2.37
C MET A 1 2.68 32.17 -2.59
N PHE A 2 2.37 33.11 -1.69
CA PHE A 2 2.83 34.50 -1.77
C PHE A 2 4.06 34.71 -0.87
N ILE A 3 5.21 34.14 -1.25
CA ILE A 3 6.47 34.22 -0.47
C ILE A 3 7.67 34.55 -1.38
N SER A 4 8.72 35.13 -0.81
CA SER A 4 9.96 35.41 -1.53
C SER A 4 10.73 34.13 -1.89
N CYS A 5 11.58 34.19 -2.93
CA CYS A 5 12.47 33.09 -3.30
C CYS A 5 13.43 32.69 -2.16
N SER A 6 13.92 33.67 -1.38
CA SER A 6 14.74 33.41 -0.19
C SER A 6 13.98 32.64 0.89
N SER A 7 12.71 33.00 1.13
CA SER A 7 11.84 32.28 2.07
C SER A 7 11.54 30.87 1.60
N LEU A 8 11.28 30.70 0.29
CA LEU A 8 11.06 29.39 -0.32
C LEU A 8 12.30 28.49 -0.15
N LYS A 9 13.51 28.99 -0.45
CA LYS A 9 14.75 28.23 -0.25
C LYS A 9 14.95 27.77 1.19
N ARG A 10 14.63 28.62 2.16
CA ARG A 10 14.70 28.27 3.59
C ARG A 10 13.70 27.17 3.94
N LEU A 11 12.45 27.26 3.47
CA LEU A 11 11.44 26.23 3.67
C LEU A 11 11.84 24.90 3.03
N VAL A 12 12.44 24.95 1.84
CA VAL A 12 12.96 23.76 1.14
C VAL A 12 14.07 23.10 1.94
N ALA A 13 15.01 23.87 2.50
CA ALA A 13 16.08 23.33 3.34
C ALA A 13 15.52 22.64 4.59
N GLN A 14 14.59 23.29 5.28
CA GLN A 14 13.90 22.71 6.46
C GLN A 14 13.12 21.44 6.10
N LEU A 15 12.43 21.43 4.96
CA LEU A 15 11.71 20.25 4.49
C LEU A 15 12.68 19.11 4.17
N ASN A 16 13.82 19.40 3.56
CA ASN A 16 14.86 18.40 3.26
C ASN A 16 15.44 17.74 4.52
N GLU A 17 15.65 18.51 5.59
CA GLU A 17 16.09 17.96 6.88
C GLU A 17 15.09 16.94 7.44
N VAL A 18 13.79 17.21 7.31
CA VAL A 18 12.73 16.28 7.74
C VAL A 18 12.65 15.07 6.81
N LEU A 19 12.66 15.27 5.50
CA LEU A 19 12.57 14.20 4.50
C LEU A 19 13.73 13.20 4.60
N THR A 20 14.91 13.64 5.03
CA THR A 20 16.08 12.78 5.25
C THR A 20 15.79 11.66 6.26
N GLN A 21 14.93 11.91 7.25
CA GLN A 21 14.49 10.90 8.23
C GLN A 21 13.66 9.77 7.58
N TYR A 22 13.06 10.05 6.43
CA TYR A 22 12.31 9.10 5.61
C TYR A 22 13.13 8.60 4.40
N LYS A 23 14.43 8.94 4.32
CA LYS A 23 15.31 8.66 3.16
C LYS A 23 14.78 9.25 1.86
N LEU A 24 14.08 10.36 1.97
CA LEU A 24 13.59 11.15 0.86
C LEU A 24 14.35 12.47 0.78
N SER A 25 14.25 13.13 -0.37
CA SER A 25 14.76 14.49 -0.56
C SER A 25 13.83 15.27 -1.49
N LEU A 26 13.86 16.58 -1.41
CA LEU A 26 13.20 17.51 -2.30
C LEU A 26 14.24 18.07 -3.27
N ASP A 27 14.13 17.64 -4.53
CA ASP A 27 14.80 18.28 -5.65
C ASP A 27 14.10 19.60 -5.96
N THR A 28 14.84 20.57 -6.49
CA THR A 28 14.35 21.92 -6.81
C THR A 28 14.28 22.18 -8.31
N ASN A 29 14.79 21.26 -9.14
CA ASN A 29 14.75 21.37 -10.59
C ASN A 29 14.42 20.04 -11.30
N PRO A 30 13.13 19.72 -11.51
CA PRO A 30 11.94 20.43 -11.02
C PRO A 30 11.72 20.23 -9.52
N PHE A 31 10.81 21.01 -8.91
CA PHE A 31 10.40 20.78 -7.52
C PHE A 31 9.68 19.44 -7.39
N LYS A 32 10.35 18.44 -6.82
CA LYS A 32 9.78 17.09 -6.63
C LYS A 32 10.44 16.38 -5.46
N ILE A 33 9.66 15.57 -4.74
CA ILE A 33 10.23 14.62 -3.80
C ILE A 33 10.85 13.47 -4.60
N THR A 34 12.07 13.08 -4.24
CA THR A 34 12.85 11.99 -4.84
C THR A 34 13.37 11.04 -3.76
N GLY A 35 13.63 9.80 -4.15
CA GLY A 35 13.98 8.69 -3.28
C GLY A 35 13.46 7.38 -3.86
N ASP A 36 13.47 6.32 -3.06
CA ASP A 36 12.82 5.06 -3.40
C ASP A 36 11.30 5.28 -3.54
N GLU A 37 10.69 4.76 -4.61
CA GLU A 37 9.29 5.03 -4.91
C GLU A 37 8.33 4.42 -3.87
N ALA A 38 8.68 3.28 -3.26
CA ALA A 38 7.87 2.71 -2.18
C ALA A 38 7.89 3.61 -0.94
N LEU A 39 9.02 4.24 -0.64
CA LEU A 39 9.14 5.23 0.44
C LEU A 39 8.35 6.51 0.14
N ILE A 40 8.38 6.99 -1.10
CA ILE A 40 7.59 8.16 -1.52
C ILE A 40 6.09 7.88 -1.36
N ARG A 41 5.63 6.73 -1.87
CA ARG A 41 4.22 6.32 -1.75
C ARG A 41 3.82 6.22 -0.28
N ARG A 42 4.62 5.53 0.54
CA ARG A 42 4.38 5.41 1.98
C ARG A 42 4.30 6.76 2.68
N PHE A 43 5.23 7.68 2.39
CA PHE A 43 5.25 9.02 2.96
C PHE A 43 3.96 9.80 2.64
N TYR A 44 3.53 9.82 1.38
CA TYR A 44 2.29 10.51 1.00
C TYR A 44 1.04 9.83 1.54
N SER A 45 1.00 8.49 1.60
CA SER A 45 -0.11 7.76 2.22
C SER A 45 -0.26 8.14 3.69
N MET A 46 0.83 8.13 4.46
CA MET A 46 0.82 8.57 5.87
C MET A 46 0.38 10.04 5.98
N PHE A 47 0.91 10.92 5.13
CA PHE A 47 0.54 12.33 5.12
C PHE A 47 -0.96 12.54 4.96
N PHE A 48 -1.59 11.91 3.96
CA PHE A 48 -3.01 12.06 3.73
C PHE A 48 -3.87 11.35 4.78
N MET A 49 -3.42 10.20 5.31
CA MET A 49 -4.12 9.52 6.39
C MET A 49 -4.14 10.33 7.70
N GLU A 50 -3.08 11.09 7.98
CA GLU A 50 -3.00 11.94 9.16
C GLU A 50 -3.70 13.29 8.96
N ARG A 51 -3.61 13.86 7.74
CA ARG A 51 -4.15 15.18 7.44
C ARG A 51 -5.65 15.17 7.13
N CYS A 52 -6.16 14.10 6.52
CA CYS A 52 -7.53 14.04 6.02
C CYS A 52 -8.43 13.17 6.91
N SER A 53 -9.65 13.62 7.10
CA SER A 53 -10.76 12.83 7.61
C SER A 53 -11.29 11.86 6.55
N ILE A 54 -12.02 10.83 6.99
CA ILE A 54 -12.62 9.82 6.11
C ILE A 54 -13.60 10.39 5.05
N THR A 55 -14.12 11.60 5.28
CA THR A 55 -15.02 12.30 4.36
C THR A 55 -14.29 13.12 3.31
N GLU A 56 -13.03 13.49 3.55
CA GLU A 56 -12.22 14.29 2.63
C GLU A 56 -11.57 13.43 1.53
N TRP A 57 -11.29 14.06 0.39
CA TRP A 57 -10.59 13.42 -0.73
C TRP A 57 -9.55 14.40 -1.30
N PRO A 58 -8.24 14.15 -1.12
CA PRO A 58 -7.20 15.13 -1.44
C PRO A 58 -6.71 15.05 -2.90
N PHE A 59 -7.21 14.11 -3.70
CA PHE A 59 -6.76 13.89 -5.08
C PHE A 59 -7.71 14.56 -6.08
N HIS A 60 -7.17 15.44 -6.90
CA HIS A 60 -7.94 16.15 -7.93
C HIS A 60 -7.95 15.39 -9.26
N ASP A 61 -6.90 14.62 -9.52
CA ASP A 61 -6.61 13.82 -10.71
C ASP A 61 -7.09 12.37 -10.58
N VAL A 62 -7.54 11.96 -9.39
CA VAL A 62 -8.00 10.59 -9.12
C VAL A 62 -9.43 10.59 -8.61
N ASN A 63 -10.32 9.89 -9.32
CA ASN A 63 -11.72 9.82 -8.95
C ASN A 63 -11.94 8.94 -7.71
N ARG A 64 -12.52 9.54 -6.66
CA ARG A 64 -12.86 8.83 -5.42
C ARG A 64 -13.74 7.61 -5.67
N GLN A 65 -14.84 7.78 -6.39
CA GLN A 65 -15.83 6.71 -6.58
C GLN A 65 -15.23 5.53 -7.36
N LEU A 66 -14.41 5.81 -8.37
CA LEU A 66 -13.68 4.79 -9.12
C LEU A 66 -12.74 4.00 -8.20
N ILE A 67 -11.94 4.68 -7.37
CA ILE A 67 -11.04 4.02 -6.40
C ILE A 67 -11.80 3.10 -5.46
N TYR A 68 -12.87 3.60 -4.82
CA TYR A 68 -13.66 2.79 -3.90
C TYR A 68 -14.33 1.61 -4.60
N ASN A 69 -14.88 1.81 -5.80
CA ASN A 69 -15.50 0.73 -6.57
C ASN A 69 -14.49 -0.34 -6.99
N SER A 70 -13.31 0.06 -7.47
CA SER A 70 -12.23 -0.86 -7.82
C SER A 70 -11.77 -1.69 -6.62
N LEU A 71 -11.58 -1.05 -5.46
CA LEU A 71 -11.24 -1.76 -4.22
C LEU A 71 -12.38 -2.69 -3.78
N HIS A 72 -13.63 -2.26 -3.86
CA HIS A 72 -14.78 -3.10 -3.52
C HIS A 72 -14.86 -4.36 -4.39
N ILE A 73 -14.63 -4.26 -5.70
CA ILE A 73 -14.57 -5.43 -6.60
C ILE A 73 -13.48 -6.39 -6.12
N GLY A 74 -12.27 -5.87 -5.86
CA GLY A 74 -11.14 -6.67 -5.43
C GLY A 74 -11.39 -7.36 -4.09
N ILE A 75 -11.88 -6.62 -3.09
CA ILE A 75 -12.04 -7.09 -1.70
C ILE A 75 -13.26 -8.01 -1.54
N HIS A 76 -14.40 -7.69 -2.17
CA HIS A 76 -15.63 -8.47 -2.05
C HIS A 76 -15.52 -9.84 -2.73
N TYR A 77 -14.76 -9.95 -3.83
CA TYR A 77 -14.52 -11.25 -4.48
C TYR A 77 -13.96 -12.30 -3.52
N TYR A 78 -13.21 -11.89 -2.49
CA TYR A 78 -12.59 -12.79 -1.52
C TYR A 78 -13.28 -12.80 -0.16
N GLY A 79 -14.53 -12.31 -0.09
CA GLY A 79 -15.35 -12.37 1.12
C GLY A 79 -14.93 -11.40 2.24
N GLN A 80 -14.03 -10.47 1.95
CA GLN A 80 -13.52 -9.53 2.92
C GLN A 80 -14.43 -8.28 3.03
N LYS A 81 -14.57 -7.73 4.22
CA LYS A 81 -15.33 -6.51 4.54
C LYS A 81 -14.57 -5.58 5.51
N PRO A 82 -13.65 -4.71 5.04
CA PRO A 82 -12.94 -3.80 5.92
C PRO A 82 -13.92 -2.80 6.54
N ASP A 83 -13.66 -2.34 7.76
CA ASP A 83 -14.40 -1.23 8.34
C ASP A 83 -14.13 0.09 7.59
N ALA A 84 -14.86 1.14 7.94
CA ALA A 84 -14.76 2.43 7.26
C ALA A 84 -13.36 3.07 7.35
N VAL A 85 -12.65 2.89 8.47
CA VAL A 85 -11.31 3.46 8.68
C VAL A 85 -10.29 2.71 7.84
N ASN A 86 -10.33 1.38 7.87
CA ASN A 86 -9.47 0.53 7.07
C ASN A 86 -9.74 0.70 5.57
N MET A 87 -11.00 0.82 5.16
CA MET A 87 -11.36 1.13 3.77
C MET A 87 -10.80 2.50 3.33
N PHE A 88 -10.91 3.52 4.20
CA PHE A 88 -10.32 4.82 3.93
C PHE A 88 -8.80 4.73 3.75
N ARG A 89 -8.09 4.02 4.63
CA ARG A 89 -6.64 3.83 4.52
C ARG A 89 -6.25 3.12 3.22
N LEU A 90 -6.93 2.03 2.86
CA LEU A 90 -6.72 1.34 1.60
C LEU A 90 -6.95 2.27 0.40
N ALA A 91 -8.02 3.07 0.43
CA ALA A 91 -8.34 4.02 -0.63
C ALA A 91 -7.28 5.12 -0.78
N ILE A 92 -6.77 5.68 0.33
CA ILE A 92 -5.68 6.67 0.29
C ILE A 92 -4.41 6.04 -0.28
N SER A 93 -3.99 4.87 0.20
CA SER A 93 -2.79 4.20 -0.32
C SER A 93 -2.91 3.87 -1.80
N PHE A 94 -4.08 3.41 -2.25
CA PHE A 94 -4.29 3.08 -3.66
C PHE A 94 -4.31 4.34 -4.53
N ALA A 95 -4.98 5.41 -4.08
CA ALA A 95 -5.02 6.67 -4.81
C ALA A 95 -3.64 7.36 -4.90
N VAL A 96 -2.80 7.26 -3.87
CA VAL A 96 -1.40 7.68 -3.96
C VAL A 96 -0.69 6.92 -5.07
N GLY A 97 -0.79 5.59 -5.10
CA GLY A 97 -0.17 4.76 -6.15
C GLY A 97 -0.62 5.16 -7.56
N ILE A 98 -1.93 5.37 -7.76
CA ILE A 98 -2.50 5.83 -9.02
C ILE A 98 -1.98 7.21 -9.41
N SER A 99 -2.06 8.19 -8.52
CA SER A 99 -1.59 9.56 -8.80
C SER A 99 -0.09 9.59 -9.14
N ARG A 100 0.73 8.81 -8.41
CA ARG A 100 2.17 8.66 -8.71
C ARG A 100 2.39 8.08 -10.10
N SER A 101 1.69 7.01 -10.46
CA SER A 101 1.81 6.37 -11.77
C SER A 101 1.30 7.22 -12.92
N LEU A 102 0.23 8.01 -12.72
CA LEU A 102 -0.25 8.99 -13.71
C LEU A 102 0.81 10.06 -14.02
N HIS A 103 1.64 10.39 -13.03
CA HIS A 103 2.77 11.32 -13.18
C HIS A 103 4.08 10.62 -13.60
N GLY A 104 4.03 9.38 -14.10
CA GLY A 104 5.17 8.64 -14.63
C GLY A 104 6.03 7.92 -13.59
N HIS A 105 5.57 7.83 -12.33
CA HIS A 105 6.27 7.14 -11.25
C HIS A 105 5.65 5.77 -10.98
N THR A 106 6.14 4.75 -11.69
CA THR A 106 5.59 3.39 -11.66
C THR A 106 5.96 2.62 -10.39
N SER A 107 5.03 1.78 -9.91
CA SER A 107 5.27 0.86 -8.79
C SER A 107 6.45 -0.09 -9.05
N PRO A 108 7.15 -0.58 -8.01
CA PRO A 108 8.08 -1.69 -8.14
C PRO A 108 7.41 -2.85 -8.88
N SER A 109 7.97 -3.23 -10.02
CA SER A 109 7.28 -4.02 -11.04
C SER A 109 6.87 -5.41 -10.54
N VAL A 110 5.57 -5.64 -10.36
CA VAL A 110 4.99 -7.00 -10.40
C VAL A 110 4.49 -7.22 -11.82
N LYS A 111 5.26 -7.95 -12.64
CA LYS A 111 4.77 -8.39 -13.95
C LYS A 111 3.68 -9.44 -13.72
N VAL A 112 2.43 -9.05 -13.95
CA VAL A 112 1.22 -9.89 -13.83
C VAL A 112 1.31 -11.14 -14.71
N SER A 113 2.07 -11.07 -15.80
CA SER A 113 2.32 -12.18 -16.72
C SER A 113 3.59 -11.93 -17.52
N ARG A 114 4.31 -13.00 -17.88
CA ARG A 114 5.41 -12.95 -18.87
C ARG A 114 4.90 -13.00 -20.32
N HIS A 115 3.61 -13.27 -20.52
CA HIS A 115 2.96 -13.44 -21.82
C HIS A 115 1.95 -12.33 -22.13
N PHE A 116 2.17 -11.64 -23.25
CA PHE A 116 1.39 -10.50 -23.75
C PHE A 116 -0.11 -10.81 -23.93
N ASP A 117 -0.45 -11.99 -24.44
CA ASP A 117 -1.86 -12.39 -24.67
C ASP A 117 -2.66 -12.59 -23.38
N THR A 118 -1.98 -12.89 -22.27
CA THR A 118 -2.62 -13.02 -20.96
C THR A 118 -2.86 -11.64 -20.34
N GLU A 119 -1.89 -10.74 -20.47
CA GLU A 119 -2.02 -9.34 -20.02
C GLU A 119 -3.16 -8.63 -20.75
N ARG A 120 -3.27 -8.81 -22.09
CA ARG A 120 -4.36 -8.24 -22.88
C ARG A 120 -5.73 -8.72 -22.39
N ARG A 121 -5.90 -10.03 -22.17
CA ARG A 121 -7.15 -10.60 -21.67
C ARG A 121 -7.50 -10.12 -20.26
N GLN A 122 -6.51 -9.99 -19.40
CA GLN A 122 -6.68 -9.45 -18.04
C GLN A 122 -7.09 -7.98 -18.09
N PHE A 123 -6.46 -7.18 -18.96
CA PHE A 123 -6.84 -5.79 -19.20
C PHE A 123 -8.28 -5.68 -19.72
N ASP A 124 -8.68 -6.49 -20.71
CA ASP A 124 -10.04 -6.47 -21.24
C ASP A 124 -11.08 -6.82 -20.16
N SER A 125 -10.78 -7.81 -19.31
CA SER A 125 -11.63 -8.17 -18.18
C SER A 125 -11.71 -7.07 -17.14
N PHE A 126 -10.59 -6.43 -16.83
CA PHE A 126 -10.52 -5.28 -15.93
C PHE A 126 -11.36 -4.13 -16.47
N HIS A 127 -11.15 -3.74 -17.73
CA HIS A 127 -11.87 -2.67 -18.39
C HIS A 127 -13.38 -2.93 -18.38
N LYS A 128 -13.81 -4.15 -18.69
CA LYS A 128 -15.23 -4.54 -18.60
C LYS A 128 -15.79 -4.41 -17.18
N ALA A 129 -15.01 -4.75 -16.16
CA ALA A 129 -15.42 -4.65 -14.76
C ALA A 129 -15.55 -3.20 -14.28
N ILE A 130 -14.67 -2.30 -14.74
CA ILE A 130 -14.68 -0.89 -14.31
C ILE A 130 -15.57 0.02 -15.18
N ALA A 131 -15.88 -0.37 -16.42
CA ALA A 131 -16.71 0.40 -17.34
C ALA A 131 -18.04 0.93 -16.75
N PRO A 132 -18.79 0.17 -15.92
CA PRO A 132 -20.01 0.68 -15.28
C PRO A 132 -19.78 1.89 -14.36
N PHE A 133 -18.56 2.09 -13.88
CA PHE A 133 -18.18 3.15 -12.94
C PHE A 133 -17.55 4.37 -13.64
N LEU A 134 -17.20 4.25 -14.93
CA LEU A 134 -16.60 5.33 -15.73
C LEU A 134 -17.63 6.29 -16.33
N LYS A 135 -18.91 6.23 -15.94
CA LYS A 135 -20.05 6.82 -16.68
C LYS A 135 -19.95 8.31 -17.02
N ASN A 136 -19.08 9.09 -16.35
CA ASN A 136 -18.87 10.51 -16.62
C ASN A 136 -17.38 10.87 -16.86
N GLU A 137 -16.49 9.88 -16.97
CA GLU A 137 -15.05 10.09 -17.12
C GLU A 137 -14.54 9.43 -18.40
N SER A 138 -13.99 10.25 -19.29
CA SER A 138 -13.27 9.75 -20.46
C SER A 138 -11.80 9.55 -20.08
N LEU A 139 -11.49 8.43 -19.43
CA LEU A 139 -10.10 8.01 -19.27
C LEU A 139 -9.55 7.54 -20.62
N SER A 140 -8.37 8.04 -20.96
CA SER A 140 -7.57 7.54 -22.08
C SER A 140 -7.16 6.07 -21.85
N ARG A 141 -6.73 5.40 -22.91
CA ARG A 141 -6.23 4.02 -22.80
C ARG A 141 -4.99 3.96 -21.90
N GLU A 142 -4.14 4.97 -21.98
CA GLU A 142 -2.92 5.11 -21.19
C GLU A 142 -3.25 5.24 -19.69
N GLU A 143 -4.23 6.05 -19.34
CA GLU A 143 -4.72 6.15 -17.96
C GLU A 143 -5.33 4.82 -17.49
N LEU A 144 -6.17 4.18 -18.30
CA LEU A 144 -6.73 2.86 -17.96
C LEU A 144 -5.65 1.79 -17.73
N MET A 145 -4.55 1.84 -18.49
CA MET A 145 -3.39 0.96 -18.28
C MET A 145 -2.68 1.23 -16.95
N VAL A 146 -2.61 2.49 -16.50
CA VAL A 146 -2.11 2.85 -15.16
C VAL A 146 -3.00 2.26 -14.08
N TYR A 147 -4.33 2.40 -14.20
CA TYR A 147 -5.25 1.80 -13.24
C TYR A 147 -5.14 0.26 -13.22
N PHE A 148 -5.00 -0.36 -14.38
CA PHE A 148 -4.81 -1.80 -14.49
C PHE A 148 -3.51 -2.28 -13.84
N SER A 149 -2.40 -1.56 -14.06
CA SER A 149 -1.10 -1.94 -13.49
C SER A 149 -1.08 -1.79 -11.97
N GLU A 150 -1.62 -0.69 -11.44
CA GLU A 150 -1.76 -0.49 -9.99
C GLU A 150 -2.74 -1.49 -9.38
N PHE A 151 -3.88 -1.77 -10.02
CA PHE A 151 -4.80 -2.80 -9.56
C PHE A 151 -4.12 -4.17 -9.51
N SER A 152 -3.25 -4.47 -10.47
CA SER A 152 -2.53 -5.73 -10.51
C SER A 152 -1.44 -5.82 -9.42
N TYR A 153 -0.77 -4.71 -9.12
CA TYR A 153 0.13 -4.62 -7.97
C TYR A 153 -0.65 -4.82 -6.66
N TRP A 154 -1.82 -4.20 -6.53
CA TRP A 154 -2.71 -4.39 -5.38
C TRP A 154 -3.27 -5.80 -5.28
N LYS A 155 -3.58 -6.45 -6.41
CA LYS A 155 -3.93 -7.87 -6.48
C LYS A 155 -2.82 -8.73 -5.88
N TYR A 156 -1.56 -8.41 -6.17
CA TYR A 156 -0.41 -9.07 -5.56
C TYR A 156 -0.30 -8.79 -4.05
N LEU A 157 -0.41 -7.53 -3.62
CA LEU A 157 -0.30 -7.16 -2.20
C LEU A 157 -1.41 -7.75 -1.33
N LEU A 158 -2.63 -7.74 -1.84
CA LEU A 158 -3.78 -8.37 -1.21
C LEU A 158 -3.76 -9.89 -1.38
N LYS A 159 -2.78 -10.42 -2.14
CA LYS A 159 -2.64 -11.83 -2.51
C LYS A 159 -3.96 -12.42 -2.98
N LEU A 160 -4.69 -11.61 -3.77
CA LEU A 160 -5.90 -11.95 -4.49
C LEU A 160 -5.53 -12.92 -5.63
N GLN A 161 -4.97 -14.07 -5.30
CA GLN A 161 -4.81 -15.15 -6.26
C GLN A 161 -6.16 -15.82 -6.44
N ASN A 162 -6.60 -15.92 -7.69
CA ASN A 162 -7.71 -16.80 -8.00
C ASN A 162 -7.27 -18.24 -7.61
N PRO A 163 -8.15 -19.09 -7.02
CA PRO A 163 -7.85 -20.49 -6.75
C PRO A 163 -7.18 -21.24 -7.92
N LEU A 164 -7.53 -20.89 -9.16
CA LEU A 164 -6.94 -21.45 -10.39
C LEU A 164 -5.50 -21.01 -10.67
N GLU A 165 -5.08 -19.86 -10.13
CA GLU A 165 -3.70 -19.36 -10.20
C GLU A 165 -2.81 -20.02 -9.14
N ARG A 166 -3.36 -20.34 -7.95
CA ARG A 166 -2.64 -21.08 -6.88
C ARG A 166 -2.09 -22.40 -7.41
N GLU A 167 -2.91 -23.21 -8.10
CA GLU A 167 -2.52 -24.54 -8.58
C GLU A 167 -1.35 -24.55 -9.58
N LYS A 168 -1.06 -23.43 -10.23
CA LYS A 168 -0.06 -23.33 -11.32
C LYS A 168 1.28 -22.75 -10.88
N GLU A 169 1.39 -22.24 -9.66
CA GLU A 169 2.65 -21.67 -9.16
C GLU A 169 3.55 -22.72 -8.50
N SER A 170 4.86 -22.46 -8.54
CA SER A 170 5.84 -23.28 -7.81
C SER A 170 5.59 -23.22 -6.30
N LEU A 171 5.78 -24.35 -5.60
CA LEU A 171 5.61 -24.50 -4.15
C LEU A 171 6.32 -23.41 -3.31
N LEU A 172 7.51 -22.96 -3.74
CA LEU A 172 8.26 -21.86 -3.10
C LEU A 172 7.48 -20.54 -3.11
N ARG A 173 6.93 -20.17 -4.26
CA ARG A 173 6.15 -18.93 -4.42
C ARG A 173 4.81 -19.01 -3.69
N GLN A 174 4.18 -20.18 -3.66
CA GLN A 174 2.96 -20.39 -2.87
C GLN A 174 3.22 -20.14 -1.37
N ARG A 175 4.34 -20.63 -0.83
CA ARG A 175 4.71 -20.38 0.58
C ARG A 175 4.97 -18.90 0.87
N GLU A 176 5.70 -18.20 0.01
CA GLU A 176 5.90 -16.74 0.14
C GLU A 176 4.56 -15.97 0.10
N VAL A 177 3.62 -16.45 -0.71
CA VAL A 177 2.27 -15.91 -0.83
C VAL A 177 1.44 -16.23 0.44
N THR A 178 1.42 -17.45 0.96
CA THR A 178 0.55 -17.77 2.10
C THR A 178 1.14 -17.42 3.47
N ALA A 179 2.45 -17.16 3.58
CA ALA A 179 3.14 -16.98 4.87
C ALA A 179 2.49 -15.95 5.82
N VAL A 180 2.11 -14.77 5.32
CA VAL A 180 1.47 -13.73 6.17
C VAL A 180 0.07 -14.16 6.61
N GLU A 181 -0.70 -14.78 5.72
CA GLU A 181 -2.05 -15.28 6.03
C GLU A 181 -1.97 -16.43 7.04
N GLU A 182 -1.04 -17.37 6.84
CA GLU A 182 -0.75 -18.47 7.76
C GLU A 182 -0.30 -17.96 9.12
N MET A 183 0.61 -16.98 9.17
CA MET A 183 1.04 -16.34 10.41
C MET A 183 -0.13 -15.66 11.14
N ILE A 184 -0.97 -14.90 10.44
CA ILE A 184 -2.15 -14.25 11.04
C ILE A 184 -3.11 -15.30 11.60
N ASN A 185 -3.38 -16.37 10.84
CA ASN A 185 -4.27 -17.45 11.25
C ASN A 185 -3.72 -18.22 12.45
N GLU A 186 -2.41 -18.52 12.46
CA GLU A 186 -1.73 -19.17 13.58
C GLU A 186 -1.81 -18.32 14.85
N LEU A 187 -1.48 -17.03 14.76
CA LEU A 187 -1.59 -16.12 15.91
C LEU A 187 -3.04 -15.97 16.40
N THR A 188 -4.00 -15.89 15.47
CA THR A 188 -5.42 -15.83 15.81
C THR A 188 -5.86 -17.07 16.57
N TYR A 189 -5.43 -18.25 16.12
CA TYR A 189 -5.73 -19.53 16.78
C TYR A 189 -5.04 -19.65 18.15
N LEU A 190 -3.73 -19.37 18.22
CA LEU A 190 -2.93 -19.54 19.44
C LEU A 190 -3.37 -18.62 20.58
N PHE A 191 -3.86 -17.43 20.25
CA PHE A 191 -4.23 -16.41 21.24
C PHE A 191 -5.74 -16.17 21.32
N ASP A 192 -6.56 -17.01 20.68
CA ASP A 192 -8.02 -16.90 20.63
C ASP A 192 -8.50 -15.47 20.28
N LEU A 193 -7.83 -14.88 19.28
CA LEU A 193 -8.15 -13.52 18.86
C LEU A 193 -9.47 -13.51 18.09
N PRO A 194 -10.27 -12.44 18.20
CA PRO A 194 -11.49 -12.32 17.41
C PRO A 194 -11.15 -12.41 15.92
N THR A 195 -11.94 -13.19 15.18
CA THR A 195 -11.88 -13.33 13.73
C THR A 195 -12.32 -12.03 13.05
N ASN A 196 -11.43 -11.05 13.10
CA ASN A 196 -11.61 -9.76 12.46
C ASN A 196 -11.13 -9.80 11.01
N ASN A 197 -11.53 -8.81 10.24
CA ASN A 197 -10.98 -8.61 8.92
C ASN A 197 -9.56 -8.04 9.02
N PHE A 198 -8.56 -8.83 8.62
CA PHE A 198 -7.15 -8.44 8.63
C PHE A 198 -6.63 -7.91 7.28
N VAL A 199 -7.49 -7.57 6.32
CA VAL A 199 -7.08 -7.14 4.96
C VAL A 199 -6.13 -5.97 4.99
N TYR A 200 -6.43 -4.93 5.79
CA TYR A 200 -5.54 -3.78 5.89
C TYR A 200 -4.16 -4.19 6.45
N LEU A 201 -4.15 -4.98 7.52
CA LEU A 201 -2.91 -5.50 8.11
C LEU A 201 -2.12 -6.37 7.11
N GLN A 202 -2.81 -7.20 6.34
CA GLN A 202 -2.20 -8.05 5.32
C GLN A 202 -1.53 -7.23 4.21
N VAL A 203 -2.19 -6.16 3.73
CA VAL A 203 -1.58 -5.25 2.75
C VAL A 203 -0.33 -4.59 3.32
N GLU A 204 -0.41 -4.04 4.53
CA GLU A 204 0.72 -3.37 5.19
C GLU A 204 1.90 -4.33 5.40
N LEU A 205 1.64 -5.57 5.85
CA LEU A 205 2.68 -6.58 6.04
C LEU A 205 3.31 -7.02 4.72
N ASN A 206 2.52 -7.25 3.67
CA ASN A 206 3.06 -7.62 2.37
C ASN A 206 3.85 -6.47 1.73
N GLN A 207 3.39 -5.22 1.85
CA GLN A 207 4.15 -4.04 1.42
C GLN A 207 5.49 -3.91 2.16
N ALA A 208 5.49 -4.17 3.47
CA ALA A 208 6.71 -4.17 4.27
C ALA A 208 7.67 -5.28 3.82
N LEU A 209 7.17 -6.51 3.64
CA LEU A 209 7.99 -7.63 3.16
C LEU A 209 8.59 -7.37 1.78
N ASP A 210 7.80 -6.86 0.83
CA ASP A 210 8.29 -6.46 -0.50
C ASP A 210 9.43 -5.45 -0.37
N PHE A 211 9.22 -4.41 0.44
CA PHE A 211 10.22 -3.37 0.66
C PHE A 211 11.52 -3.96 1.23
N TYR A 212 11.44 -4.78 2.29
CA TYR A 212 12.61 -5.37 2.94
C TYR A 212 13.28 -6.47 2.12
N SER A 213 12.57 -7.10 1.18
CA SER A 213 13.20 -8.03 0.23
C SER A 213 14.15 -7.32 -0.73
N GLN A 214 13.95 -6.02 -0.96
CA GLN A 214 14.71 -5.20 -1.92
C GLN A 214 15.64 -4.20 -1.25
N ASN A 215 15.47 -3.95 0.05
CA ASN A 215 16.19 -2.93 0.80
C ASN A 215 16.73 -3.50 2.12
N PRO A 216 17.96 -3.11 2.55
CA PRO A 216 18.51 -3.54 3.83
C PRO A 216 17.62 -3.09 5.00
N VAL A 217 17.46 -3.98 5.99
CA VAL A 217 16.58 -3.83 7.17
C VAL A 217 16.95 -2.62 8.05
N GLU A 218 18.16 -2.08 7.91
CA GLU A 218 18.80 -1.14 8.84
C GLU A 218 18.16 0.25 8.93
N VAL A 219 17.09 0.54 8.20
CA VAL A 219 16.38 1.83 8.32
C VAL A 219 14.87 1.63 8.21
N ILE A 220 14.17 1.74 9.33
CA ILE A 220 12.71 1.82 9.39
C ILE A 220 12.35 3.32 9.44
N PRO A 221 11.77 3.90 8.36
CA PRO A 221 11.15 5.22 8.48
C PRO A 221 10.05 5.17 9.54
N ARG A 222 9.89 6.24 10.32
CA ARG A 222 8.82 6.31 11.34
C ARG A 222 7.47 5.99 10.67
N PRO A 223 6.61 5.17 11.29
CA PRO A 223 5.31 4.80 10.72
C PRO A 223 4.26 5.92 10.88
N TYR A 224 4.69 7.14 11.17
CA TYR A 224 3.86 8.33 11.35
C TYR A 224 4.71 9.57 11.03
N LEU A 225 4.05 10.68 10.66
CA LEU A 225 4.68 11.97 10.41
C LEU A 225 4.63 12.87 11.66
N LEU A 226 3.43 13.16 12.16
CA LEU A 226 3.21 14.06 13.29
C LEU A 226 2.52 13.35 14.44
N PHE A 227 1.50 12.54 14.13
CA PHE A 227 0.68 11.89 15.15
C PHE A 227 1.20 10.48 15.43
N GLN A 228 2.08 10.37 16.42
CA GLN A 228 2.47 9.08 16.95
C GLN A 228 1.21 8.30 17.37
N PRO A 229 1.00 7.06 16.90
CA PRO A 229 -0.11 6.23 17.36
C PRO A 229 -0.08 6.14 18.88
N LYS A 230 -1.24 6.34 19.52
CA LYS A 230 -1.35 6.40 20.99
C LYS A 230 -0.74 5.17 21.68
N ASP A 231 -0.75 4.04 20.99
CA ASP A 231 -0.31 2.75 21.51
C ASP A 231 1.22 2.56 21.44
N TYR A 232 1.95 3.45 20.79
CA TYR A 232 3.42 3.32 20.69
C TYR A 232 4.10 3.49 22.04
N GLY A 233 3.59 4.36 22.91
CA GLY A 233 4.06 4.50 24.29
C GLY A 233 3.69 3.30 25.17
N LEU A 234 2.70 2.51 24.73
CA LEU A 234 2.26 1.30 25.42
C LEU A 234 2.98 0.05 24.92
N MET A 235 3.87 0.15 23.92
CA MET A 235 4.51 -1.04 23.35
C MET A 235 5.35 -1.80 24.36
N GLU A 236 6.13 -1.11 25.19
CA GLU A 236 6.92 -1.77 26.22
C GLU A 236 6.03 -2.37 27.31
N GLU A 237 4.91 -1.73 27.63
CA GLU A 237 3.91 -2.26 28.56
C GLU A 237 3.25 -3.53 27.99
N PHE A 238 2.84 -3.53 26.72
CA PHE A 238 2.27 -4.71 26.06
C PHE A 238 3.29 -5.84 25.94
N LYS A 239 4.56 -5.56 25.65
CA LYS A 239 5.64 -6.57 25.65
C LYS A 239 5.81 -7.20 27.03
N HIS A 240 5.76 -6.39 28.08
CA HIS A 240 5.86 -6.86 29.45
C HIS A 240 4.64 -7.69 29.87
N GLN A 241 3.43 -7.27 29.50
CA GLN A 241 2.19 -7.96 29.85
C GLN A 241 1.95 -9.24 29.04
N TYR A 242 2.40 -9.28 27.77
CA TYR A 242 2.17 -10.39 26.84
C TYR A 242 3.48 -10.96 26.26
N PRO A 243 4.46 -11.35 27.09
CA PRO A 243 5.80 -11.69 26.60
C PRO A 243 5.82 -12.90 25.66
N ILE A 244 4.92 -13.87 25.87
CA ILE A 244 4.79 -15.07 25.02
C ILE A 244 4.34 -14.68 23.60
N PHE A 245 3.43 -13.72 23.47
CA PHE A 245 2.95 -13.22 22.18
C PHE A 245 4.10 -12.65 21.36
N TYR A 246 4.90 -11.77 21.98
CA TYR A 246 6.04 -11.15 21.30
C TYR A 246 7.16 -12.15 21.01
N GLN A 247 7.46 -13.09 21.92
CA GLN A 247 8.47 -14.13 21.65
C GLN A 247 8.09 -15.02 20.45
N LYS A 248 6.80 -15.38 20.32
CA LYS A 248 6.30 -16.16 19.19
C LYS A 248 6.35 -15.37 17.88
N GLN A 249 6.07 -14.06 17.91
CA GLN A 249 6.19 -13.21 16.73
C GLN A 249 7.62 -13.20 16.16
N PHE A 250 8.67 -13.20 17.00
CA PHE A 250 10.07 -13.23 16.54
C PHE A 250 10.59 -14.62 16.16
N GLY A 251 10.04 -15.69 16.76
CA GLY A 251 10.43 -17.07 16.46
C GLY A 251 9.98 -17.58 15.07
N VAL A 252 8.94 -16.97 14.48
CA VAL A 252 8.49 -17.27 13.11
C VAL A 252 9.50 -16.77 12.06
N TYR A 253 10.25 -15.70 12.38
CA TYR A 253 11.25 -15.11 11.46
C TYR A 253 12.65 -15.74 11.54
N SER A 254 12.92 -16.63 12.50
CA SER A 254 14.22 -17.34 12.60
C SER A 254 14.38 -18.52 11.62
N THR A 255 13.42 -18.71 10.71
CA THR A 255 13.41 -19.80 9.71
C THR A 255 13.41 -19.30 8.26
N PHE A 256 13.57 -17.99 8.03
CA PHE A 256 13.75 -17.40 6.69
C PHE A 256 15.22 -17.09 6.42
#